data_AF-A0A0M9AHG2-F1
#
_entry.id   AF-A0A0M9AHG2-F1
#
_cell.length_a   1.000
_cell.length_b   1.000
_cell.length_c   1.000
_cell.angle_alpha   90.00
_cell.angle_beta   90.00
_cell.angle_gamma   90.00
#
_symmetry.space_group_name_H-M   'P 1'
#
loop_
_entity.id
_entity.type
_entity.pdbx_description
1 polymer ?
#
loop_
_entity_poly.entity_id
_entity_poly.type
_entity_poly.pdbx_seq_one_letter_code
_entity_poly.pdbx_strand_id
1 'polypeptide(L)'
;MSRNTEPPVDVDEAVARINSRGAKIQQEQLERTLSQLQQDGDLTAAQRLAVEQLSERLVERLLAVPRASLQDAARNADDERIETAISLFE
;
A
#
# COMPACT_ATOMS: atom_id res chain seq x y z
N MET A 1 -15.44 -29.31 22.49
CA MET A 1 -14.92 -27.94 22.32
C MET A 1 -14.23 -27.91 20.96
N SER A 2 -15.00 -27.78 19.89
CA SER A 2 -14.45 -27.63 18.54
C SER A 2 -13.77 -26.27 18.48
N ARG A 3 -12.45 -26.24 18.33
CA ARG A 3 -11.77 -25.01 17.91
C ARG A 3 -12.31 -24.72 16.50
N ASN A 4 -13.15 -23.69 16.36
CA ASN A 4 -13.37 -23.05 15.08
C ASN A 4 -11.99 -22.68 14.57
N THR A 5 -11.50 -23.42 13.60
CA THR A 5 -10.29 -23.07 12.86
C THR A 5 -10.80 -22.11 11.80
N GLU A 6 -10.77 -20.81 12.13
CA GLU A 6 -10.77 -19.80 11.09
C GLU A 6 -9.66 -20.18 10.09
N PRO A 7 -9.92 -20.04 8.77
CA PRO A 7 -8.91 -20.34 7.79
C PRO A 7 -7.67 -19.50 8.09
N PRO A 8 -6.46 -20.08 7.94
CA PRO A 8 -5.23 -19.35 8.18
C PRO A 8 -5.23 -18.07 7.37
N VAL A 9 -4.85 -16.97 8.01
CA VAL A 9 -4.83 -15.65 7.41
C VAL A 9 -3.96 -15.67 6.15
N ASP A 10 -4.53 -15.36 4.99
CA ASP A 10 -3.81 -15.36 3.71
C ASP A 10 -2.96 -14.09 3.59
N VAL A 11 -1.66 -14.26 3.82
CA VAL A 11 -0.66 -13.19 3.74
C VAL A 11 -0.55 -12.62 2.33
N ASP A 12 -0.76 -13.42 1.30
CA ASP A 12 -0.73 -12.95 -0.10
C ASP A 12 -1.97 -12.08 -0.37
N GLU A 13 -3.13 -12.45 0.17
CA GLU A 13 -4.34 -11.62 0.13
C GLU A 13 -4.13 -10.28 0.85
N ALA A 14 -3.52 -10.31 2.04
CA ALA A 14 -3.20 -9.10 2.81
C ALA A 14 -2.26 -8.16 2.02
N VAL A 15 -1.21 -8.73 1.42
CA VAL A 15 -0.28 -7.97 0.57
C VAL A 15 -1.00 -7.40 -0.65
N ALA A 16 -1.85 -8.18 -1.32
CA ALA A 16 -2.62 -7.72 -2.47
C ALA A 16 -3.55 -6.55 -2.11
N ARG A 17 -4.23 -6.63 -0.95
CA ARG A 17 -5.13 -5.59 -0.45
C ARG A 17 -4.37 -4.30 -0.13
N ILE A 18 -3.24 -4.38 0.56
CA ILE A 18 -2.37 -3.23 0.85
C ILE A 18 -1.87 -2.56 -0.45
N ASN A 19 -1.47 -3.37 -1.44
CA ASN A 19 -1.02 -2.86 -2.73
C ASN A 19 -2.14 -2.13 -3.47
N SER A 20 -3.34 -2.72 -3.52
CA SER A 20 -4.52 -2.13 -4.13
C SER A 20 -4.89 -0.80 -3.48
N ARG A 21 -4.94 -0.76 -2.14
CA ARG A 21 -5.23 0.46 -1.38
C ARG A 21 -4.16 1.54 -1.62
N GLY A 22 -2.88 1.15 -1.59
CA GLY A 22 -1.77 2.07 -1.87
C GLY A 22 -1.84 2.67 -3.27
N ALA A 23 -2.13 1.85 -4.30
CA ALA A 23 -2.30 2.32 -5.67
C ALA A 23 -3.49 3.27 -5.83
N LYS A 24 -4.61 2.98 -5.17
CA LYS A 24 -5.79 3.86 -5.16
C LYS A 24 -5.46 5.24 -4.57
N ILE A 25 -4.83 5.25 -3.38
CA ILE A 25 -4.42 6.51 -2.72
C ILE A 25 -3.41 7.26 -3.59
N GLN A 26 -2.43 6.55 -4.18
CA GLN A 26 -1.46 7.13 -5.10
C GLN A 26 -2.15 7.90 -6.22
N GLN A 27 -3.10 7.25 -6.89
CA GLN A 27 -3.81 7.83 -8.01
C GLN A 27 -4.59 9.08 -7.59
N GLU A 28 -5.38 8.99 -6.51
CA GLU A 28 -6.15 10.12 -6.00
C GLU A 28 -5.27 11.31 -5.63
N GLN A 29 -4.12 11.08 -4.98
CA GLN A 29 -3.20 12.15 -4.62
C GLN A 29 -2.45 12.70 -5.83
N LEU A 30 -2.02 11.85 -6.77
CA LEU A 30 -1.35 12.27 -8.00
C LEU A 30 -2.26 13.17 -8.84
N GLU A 31 -3.51 12.78 -9.06
CA GLU A 31 -4.50 13.58 -9.78
C GLU A 31 -4.74 14.94 -9.10
N ARG A 32 -4.88 14.95 -7.76
CA ARG A 32 -5.02 16.17 -6.98
C ARG A 32 -3.80 17.08 -7.08
N THR A 33 -2.59 16.53 -6.92
CA THR A 33 -1.34 17.29 -6.98
C THR A 33 -1.11 17.87 -8.38
N LEU A 34 -1.33 17.09 -9.43
CA LEU A 34 -1.21 17.60 -10.81
C LEU A 34 -2.22 18.72 -11.06
N SER A 35 -3.47 18.57 -10.60
CA SER A 35 -4.49 19.62 -10.70
C SER A 35 -4.10 20.90 -9.98
N GLN A 36 -3.51 20.80 -8.78
CA GLN A 36 -3.03 21.96 -8.02
C GLN A 36 -1.85 22.64 -8.71
N LEU A 37 -0.87 21.87 -9.17
CA LEU A 37 0.30 22.41 -9.87
C LEU A 37 -0.09 23.13 -11.17
N GLN A 38 -1.10 22.64 -11.89
CA GLN A 38 -1.63 23.29 -13.09
C GLN A 38 -2.31 24.64 -12.82
N GLN A 39 -2.79 24.88 -11.59
CA GLN A 39 -3.36 26.18 -11.20
C GLN A 39 -2.27 27.25 -11.03
N ASP A 40 -1.05 26.85 -10.68
CA ASP A 40 0.10 27.74 -10.50
C ASP A 40 0.86 27.99 -11.83
N GLY A 41 0.52 27.24 -12.88
CA GLY A 41 1.07 27.38 -14.23
C GLY A 41 1.06 26.07 -15.02
N ASP A 42 1.25 26.16 -16.34
CA ASP A 42 1.29 24.96 -17.18
C ASP A 42 2.47 24.05 -16.81
N LEU A 43 2.19 22.75 -16.68
CA LEU A 43 3.20 21.73 -16.49
C LEU A 43 3.74 21.26 -17.84
N THR A 44 5.07 21.27 -17.98
CA THR A 44 5.75 20.55 -19.06
C THR A 44 5.57 19.04 -18.89
N ALA A 45 5.69 18.29 -19.99
CA ALA A 45 5.65 16.82 -19.95
C ALA A 45 6.71 16.23 -19.00
N ALA A 46 7.90 16.84 -18.93
CA ALA A 46 8.98 16.41 -18.05
C ALA A 46 8.64 16.61 -16.56
N GLN A 47 8.01 17.73 -16.20
CA GLN A 47 7.58 17.99 -14.83
C GLN A 47 6.46 17.04 -14.41
N ARG A 48 5.48 16.80 -15.29
CA ARG A 48 4.40 15.84 -15.04
C ARG A 48 4.96 14.44 -14.76
N LEU A 49 5.86 13.97 -15.63
CA LEU A 49 6.54 12.68 -15.47
C LEU A 49 7.35 12.61 -14.16
N ALA A 50 8.02 13.71 -13.77
CA ALA A 50 8.77 13.74 -12.51
C ALA A 50 7.87 13.55 -11.28
N VAL A 51 6.68 14.17 -11.29
CA VAL A 51 5.68 14.01 -10.22
C VAL A 51 5.09 12.59 -10.20
N GLU A 52 4.78 12.04 -11.37
CA GLU A 52 4.31 10.65 -11.51
C GLU A 52 5.32 9.67 -10.91
N GLN A 53 6.59 9.74 -11.32
CA GLN A 53 7.64 8.86 -10.78
C GLN A 53 7.93 9.10 -9.29
N LEU A 54 7.79 10.33 -8.80
CA LEU A 54 7.93 10.60 -7.38
C LEU A 54 6.81 9.90 -6.60
N SER A 55 5.57 9.97 -7.08
CA SER A 55 4.42 9.30 -6.44
C SER A 55 4.63 7.78 -6.34
N GLU A 56 5.16 7.15 -7.40
CA GLU A 56 5.45 5.71 -7.42
C GLU A 56 6.50 5.35 -6.37
N ARG A 57 7.63 6.08 -6.33
CA ARG A 57 8.70 5.84 -5.37
C ARG A 57 8.25 6.01 -3.93
N LEU A 58 7.38 6.99 -3.66
CA LEU A 58 6.84 7.22 -2.32
C LEU A 58 5.99 6.02 -1.86
N VAL A 59 5.12 5.52 -2.73
CA VAL A 59 4.27 4.36 -2.40
C VAL A 59 5.09 3.08 -2.27
N GLU A 60 6.03 2.82 -3.16
CA GLU A 60 6.95 1.69 -3.03
C GLU A 60 7.68 1.72 -1.69
N ARG A 61 8.24 2.87 -1.32
CA ARG A 61 9.00 3.03 -0.07
C ARG A 61 8.13 2.85 1.16
N LEU A 62 6.90 3.36 1.14
CA LEU A 62 5.95 3.27 2.23
C LEU A 62 5.45 1.84 2.43
N LEU A 63 5.13 1.13 1.33
CA LEU A 63 4.61 -0.23 1.38
C LEU A 63 5.68 -1.30 1.65
N ALA A 64 6.96 -0.98 1.47
CA ALA A 64 8.05 -1.92 1.75
C ALA A 64 8.04 -2.45 3.20
N VAL A 65 7.77 -1.57 4.18
CA VAL A 65 7.77 -1.94 5.61
C VAL A 65 6.63 -2.91 5.97
N PRO A 66 5.36 -2.62 5.66
CA PRO A 66 4.28 -3.55 5.99
C PRO A 66 4.34 -4.86 5.21
N ARG A 67 4.80 -4.85 3.95
CA ARG A 67 5.05 -6.09 3.20
C ARG A 67 6.09 -6.97 3.90
N ALA A 68 7.19 -6.38 4.36
CA ALA A 68 8.23 -7.11 5.09
C ALA A 68 7.71 -7.64 6.43
N SER A 69 6.91 -6.86 7.16
CA SER A 69 6.29 -7.29 8.43
C SER A 69 5.35 -8.48 8.25
N LEU A 70 4.51 -8.46 7.21
CA LEU A 70 3.60 -9.56 6.88
C LEU A 70 4.36 -10.84 6.50
N GLN A 71 5.41 -10.70 5.68
CA GLN A 71 6.26 -11.83 5.30
C GLN A 71 7.00 -12.42 6.50
N ASP A 72 7.43 -11.60 7.45
CA ASP A 72 8.08 -12.08 8.68
C ASP A 72 7.09 -12.80 9.60
N ALA A 73 5.88 -12.27 9.78
CA ALA A 73 4.83 -12.94 10.54
C ALA A 73 4.44 -14.30 9.92
N ALA A 74 4.35 -14.36 8.58
CA ALA A 74 4.11 -15.60 7.84
C ALA A 74 5.18 -16.67 8.10
N ARG A 75 6.47 -16.27 8.09
CA ARG A 75 7.60 -17.20 8.34
C ARG A 75 7.61 -17.74 9.77
N ASN A 76 7.13 -16.95 10.72
CA ASN A 76 7.13 -17.29 12.14
C ASN A 76 5.82 -17.96 12.62
N ALA A 77 4.84 -18.18 11.73
CA ALA A 77 3.51 -18.69 12.06
C ALA A 77 2.84 -17.90 13.21
N ASP A 78 2.95 -16.57 13.15
CA ASP A 78 2.47 -15.65 14.17
C ASP A 78 1.11 -15.07 13.77
N ASP A 79 0.05 -15.88 13.90
CA ASP A 79 -1.31 -15.55 13.44
C ASP A 79 -1.82 -14.22 14.05
N GLU A 80 -1.52 -13.95 15.33
CA GLU A 80 -1.92 -12.71 16.03
C GLU A 80 -1.26 -11.46 15.40
N ARG A 81 0.02 -11.56 15.01
CA ARG A 81 0.68 -10.47 14.26
C ARG A 81 0.14 -10.31 12.85
N ILE A 82 -0.25 -11.39 12.18
CA ILE A 82 -0.84 -11.30 10.84
C ILE A 82 -2.20 -10.60 10.92
N GLU A 83 -3.07 -11.00 11.86
CA GLU A 83 -4.37 -10.34 12.08
C GLU A 83 -4.22 -8.86 12.44
N THR A 84 -3.31 -8.55 13.36
CA THR A 84 -3.02 -7.16 13.73
C THR A 84 -2.53 -6.36 12.52
N ALA A 85 -1.59 -6.93 11.74
CA ALA A 85 -1.10 -6.29 10.53
C ALA A 85 -2.23 -6.04 9.53
N ILE A 86 -3.12 -7.00 9.28
CA ILE A 86 -4.27 -6.81 8.38
C ILE A 86 -5.18 -5.69 8.87
N SER A 87 -5.55 -5.68 10.16
CA SER A 87 -6.47 -4.69 10.73
C SER A 87 -5.95 -3.25 10.61
N LEU A 88 -4.62 -3.04 10.65
CA LEU A 88 -4.01 -1.72 10.48
C LEU A 88 -4.14 -1.17 9.06
N PHE A 89 -4.42 -2.02 8.08
CA PHE A 89 -4.46 -1.64 6.66
C PHE A 89 -5.85 -1.72 6.01
N GLU A 90 -6.86 -2.22 6.71
CA GLU A 90 -8.28 -2.00 6.33
C GLU A 90 -8.64 -0.50 6.30
#